data_AF-A0A133NJ88-F1
#
_entry.id   AF-A0A133NJ88-F1
#
_cell.length_a   1.000
_cell.length_b   1.000
_cell.length_c   1.000
_cell.angle_alpha   90.00
_cell.angle_beta   90.00
_cell.angle_gamma   90.00
#
_symmetry.space_group_name_H-M   'P 1'
#
loop_
_entity.id
_entity.type
_entity.pdbx_description
1 polymer ?
#
loop_
_entity_poly.entity_id
_entity_poly.type
_entity_poly.pdbx_seq_one_letter_code
_entity_poly.pdbx_strand_id
1 'polypeptide(L)'
;MNCENILIEKLEYQDSMLYVYYYFCSNDRRIKKILKFKNVKKFSHHFSHDYLNLMDEFSELREETGNEFFFKIFYRNKKRKKIYIFDQIDAFVIIEFNKEKKWNYREQKK
;
A
#
# COMPACT_ATOMS: atom_id res chain seq x y z
N MET A 1 20.76 -3.17 -11.14
CA MET A 1 19.69 -3.20 -10.10
C MET A 1 18.37 -3.25 -10.83
N ASN A 2 17.66 -4.38 -10.81
CA ASN A 2 16.27 -4.42 -11.28
C ASN A 2 15.42 -3.77 -10.20
N CYS A 3 15.22 -2.45 -10.27
CA CYS A 3 14.34 -1.74 -9.35
C CYS A 3 12.90 -2.09 -9.73
N GLU A 4 12.34 -3.12 -9.10
CA GLU A 4 10.91 -3.39 -9.14
C GLU A 4 10.21 -2.38 -8.24
N ASN A 5 9.51 -1.43 -8.84
CA ASN A 5 8.76 -0.40 -8.13
C ASN A 5 7.30 -0.40 -8.58
N ILE A 6 6.45 0.29 -7.83
CA ILE A 6 5.11 0.66 -8.26
C ILE A 6 4.99 2.18 -8.36
N LEU A 7 4.14 2.65 -9.27
CA LEU A 7 3.66 4.03 -9.31
C LEU A 7 2.15 4.02 -9.09
N ILE A 8 1.67 4.64 -8.01
CA ILE A 8 0.22 4.69 -7.71
C ILE A 8 -0.43 5.72 -8.65
N GLU A 9 -1.41 5.29 -9.44
CA GLU A 9 -2.08 6.13 -10.43
C GLU A 9 -3.33 6.78 -9.85
N LYS A 10 -4.23 5.98 -9.26
CA LYS A 10 -5.46 6.47 -8.62
C LYS A 10 -6.05 5.47 -7.64
N LEU A 11 -6.89 6.00 -6.76
CA LEU A 11 -7.79 5.23 -5.89
C LEU A 11 -9.23 5.45 -6.32
N GLU A 12 -10.02 4.39 -6.32
CA GLU A 12 -11.44 4.44 -6.67
C GLU A 12 -12.23 3.56 -5.72
N TYR A 13 -13.32 4.07 -5.17
CA TYR A 13 -14.18 3.31 -4.26
C TYR A 13 -15.58 3.18 -4.86
N GLN A 14 -15.96 1.97 -5.24
CA GLN A 14 -17.24 1.66 -5.86
C GLN A 14 -17.72 0.29 -5.37
N ASP A 15 -19.03 0.09 -5.24
CA ASP A 15 -19.64 -1.20 -4.89
C ASP A 15 -19.02 -1.86 -3.64
N SER A 16 -18.77 -1.02 -2.61
CA SER A 16 -18.13 -1.42 -1.35
C SER A 16 -16.73 -2.05 -1.51
N MET A 17 -16.03 -1.67 -2.57
CA MET A 17 -14.70 -2.17 -2.91
C MET A 17 -13.77 -1.02 -3.29
N LEU A 18 -12.58 -1.02 -2.70
CA LEU A 18 -11.50 -0.10 -3.04
C LEU A 18 -10.64 -0.72 -4.14
N TYR A 19 -10.41 0.05 -5.20
CA TYR A 19 -9.54 -0.25 -6.30
C TYR A 19 -8.31 0.65 -6.21
N VAL A 20 -7.12 0.03 -6.19
CA VAL A 20 -5.84 0.73 -6.23
C VAL A 20 -5.24 0.47 -7.61
N TYR A 21 -5.24 1.50 -8.46
CA TYR A 21 -4.64 1.44 -9.78
C TYR A 21 -3.17 1.84 -9.67
N TYR A 22 -2.28 1.01 -10.23
CA TYR A 22 -0.85 1.26 -10.16
C TYR A 22 -0.13 0.72 -11.39
N TYR A 23 1.01 1.31 -11.73
CA TYR A 23 1.96 0.76 -12.68
C TYR A 23 3.00 -0.07 -11.95
N PHE A 24 3.23 -1.29 -12.39
CA PHE A 24 4.42 -2.05 -12.01
C PHE A 24 5.55 -1.70 -12.96
N CYS A 25 6.64 -1.16 -12.42
CA CYS A 25 7.82 -0.68 -13.15
C CYS A 25 8.93 -1.73 -13.01
N SER A 26 9.38 -2.29 -14.12
CA SER A 26 10.52 -3.23 -14.16
C SER A 26 11.19 -3.16 -15.53
N ASN A 27 12.52 -3.02 -15.55
CA ASN A 27 13.37 -3.03 -16.75
C ASN A 27 12.76 -2.25 -17.93
N ASP A 28 12.52 -0.95 -17.71
CA ASP A 28 11.91 0.02 -18.64
C ASP A 28 10.46 -0.22 -19.06
N ARG A 29 9.81 -1.25 -18.52
CA ARG A 29 8.39 -1.53 -18.78
C ARG A 29 7.52 -1.02 -17.64
N ARG A 30 6.39 -0.40 -18.00
CA ARG A 30 5.31 -0.01 -17.08
C ARG A 30 4.08 -0.84 -17.40
N ILE A 31 3.67 -1.71 -16.48
CA ILE A 31 2.51 -2.59 -16.65
C ILE A 31 1.40 -2.11 -15.71
N LYS A 32 0.25 -1.70 -16.27
CA LYS A 32 -0.93 -1.36 -15.47
C LYS A 32 -1.46 -2.57 -14.71
N LYS A 33 -1.74 -2.39 -13.43
CA LYS A 33 -2.32 -3.38 -12.53
C LYS A 33 -3.34 -2.72 -11.62
N ILE A 34 -4.24 -3.55 -11.07
CA ILE A 34 -5.32 -3.11 -10.20
C ILE A 34 -5.35 -4.04 -8.99
N LEU A 35 -5.25 -3.48 -7.79
CA LEU A 35 -5.55 -4.21 -6.56
C LEU A 35 -6.99 -3.95 -6.14
N LYS A 36 -7.67 -5.00 -5.66
CA LYS A 36 -9.07 -4.91 -5.21
C LYS A 36 -9.17 -5.28 -3.73
N PHE A 37 -9.80 -4.42 -2.95
CA PHE A 37 -9.95 -4.58 -1.51
C PHE A 37 -11.42 -4.44 -1.08
N LYS A 38 -11.94 -5.47 -0.42
CA LYS A 38 -13.28 -5.45 0.21
C LYS A 38 -13.14 -5.23 1.71
N ASN A 39 -14.24 -4.81 2.37
CA ASN A 39 -14.31 -4.57 3.82
C ASN A 39 -13.38 -3.45 4.30
N VAL A 40 -13.11 -2.47 3.45
CA VAL A 40 -12.33 -1.28 3.79
C VAL A 40 -13.18 -0.41 4.73
N LYS A 41 -12.58 0.01 5.84
CA LYS A 41 -13.17 0.96 6.79
C LYS A 41 -12.85 2.39 6.41
N LYS A 42 -11.57 2.66 6.11
CA LYS A 42 -11.08 3.95 5.62
C LYS A 42 -9.80 3.73 4.82
N PHE A 43 -9.52 4.65 3.91
CA PHE A 43 -8.26 4.67 3.17
C PHE A 43 -7.79 6.10 2.97
N SER A 44 -6.49 6.27 2.78
CA SER A 44 -5.89 7.57 2.51
C SER A 44 -4.71 7.43 1.56
N HIS A 45 -4.52 8.45 0.74
CA HIS A 45 -3.42 8.61 -0.21
C HIS A 45 -2.61 9.83 0.21
N HIS A 46 -1.31 9.65 0.34
CA HIS A 46 -0.39 10.65 0.86
C HIS A 46 0.84 10.72 -0.05
N PHE A 47 1.43 11.91 -0.15
CA PHE A 47 2.70 12.09 -0.83
C PHE A 47 3.85 12.11 0.17
N SER A 48 5.11 12.05 -0.29
CA SER A 48 6.26 12.03 0.63
C SER A 48 6.31 13.26 1.53
N HIS A 49 5.80 14.42 1.09
CA HIS A 49 5.73 15.62 1.91
C HIS A 49 4.82 15.46 3.13
N ASP A 50 3.87 14.52 3.09
CA ASP A 50 2.98 14.20 4.22
C ASP A 50 3.64 13.26 5.23
N TYR A 51 4.85 12.75 4.94
CA TYR A 51 5.55 11.79 5.79
C TYR A 51 5.74 12.30 7.23
N LEU A 52 6.03 13.60 7.39
CA LEU A 52 6.20 14.21 8.71
C LEU A 52 4.91 14.15 9.55
N ASN A 53 3.74 14.30 8.92
CA ASN A 53 2.45 14.21 9.60
C ASN A 53 2.11 12.78 10.06
N LEU A 54 2.84 11.79 9.55
CA LEU A 54 2.62 10.37 9.82
C LEU A 54 3.84 9.71 10.46
N MET A 55 4.79 10.50 10.96
CA MET A 55 6.03 10.00 11.55
C MET A 55 5.77 9.04 12.72
N ASP A 56 4.83 9.37 13.60
CA ASP A 56 4.44 8.52 14.72
C ASP A 56 3.84 7.19 14.22
N GLU A 57 2.91 7.24 13.26
CA GLU A 57 2.31 6.03 12.68
C GLU A 57 3.38 5.12 12.04
N PHE A 58 4.38 5.71 11.38
CA PHE A 58 5.49 4.95 10.81
C PHE A 58 6.46 4.43 11.85
N SER A 59 6.73 5.18 12.93
CA SER A 59 7.57 4.71 14.03
C SER A 59 6.96 3.50 14.72
N GLU A 60 5.67 3.58 15.04
CA GLU A 60 4.95 2.46 15.62
C GLU A 60 4.87 1.27 14.65
N LEU A 61 4.72 1.53 13.34
CA LEU A 61 4.76 0.46 12.34
C LEU A 61 6.14 -0.22 12.30
N ARG A 62 7.24 0.52 12.44
CA ARG A 62 8.61 -0.04 12.51
C ARG A 62 8.76 -0.93 13.74
N GLU A 63 8.35 -0.45 14.91
CA GLU A 63 8.36 -1.23 16.15
C GLU A 63 7.52 -2.50 16.06
N GLU A 64 6.28 -2.39 15.56
CA GLU A 64 5.35 -3.52 15.47
C GLU A 64 5.75 -4.55 14.41
N THR A 65 6.51 -4.15 13.38
CA THR A 65 6.95 -5.06 12.31
C THR A 65 8.41 -5.50 12.41
N GLY A 66 9.18 -4.89 13.31
CA GLY A 66 10.62 -5.11 13.47
C GLY A 66 11.46 -4.68 12.25
N ASN A 67 10.91 -3.83 11.36
CA ASN A 67 11.64 -3.34 10.20
C ASN A 67 12.15 -1.92 10.47
N GLU A 68 13.45 -1.71 10.41
CA GLU A 68 14.02 -0.35 10.52
C GLU A 68 13.71 0.51 9.28
N PHE A 69 13.52 -0.12 8.12
CA PHE A 69 13.33 0.56 6.85
C PHE A 69 12.21 -0.07 6.00
N PHE A 70 11.47 0.78 5.28
CA PHE A 70 10.36 0.37 4.42
C PHE A 70 10.79 0.10 2.96
N PHE A 71 11.64 -0.91 2.74
CA PHE A 71 12.11 -1.30 1.40
C PHE A 71 11.12 -2.15 0.57
N LYS A 72 10.02 -2.63 1.15
CA LYS A 72 9.01 -3.43 0.44
C LYS A 72 7.88 -2.52 -0.03
N ILE A 73 7.29 -2.85 -1.17
CA ILE A 73 6.09 -2.14 -1.65
C ILE A 73 4.91 -2.33 -0.70
N PHE A 74 4.80 -3.49 -0.04
CA PHE A 74 3.65 -3.84 0.78
C PHE A 74 4.05 -4.17 2.22
N TYR A 75 3.43 -3.48 3.17
CA TYR A 75 3.52 -3.80 4.60
C TYR A 75 2.13 -4.03 5.18
N ARG A 76 1.99 -5.13 5.91
CA ARG A 76 0.73 -5.47 6.58
C ARG A 76 0.93 -5.43 8.07
N ASN A 77 0.06 -4.69 8.75
CA ASN A 77 -0.01 -4.64 10.19
C ASN A 77 -1.30 -5.30 10.68
N LYS A 78 -1.15 -6.50 11.25
CA LYS A 78 -2.30 -7.30 11.72
C LYS A 78 -3.00 -6.67 12.92
N LYS A 79 -2.22 -6.12 13.86
CA LYS A 79 -2.72 -5.50 15.09
C LYS A 79 -3.60 -4.29 14.78
N ARG A 80 -3.16 -3.45 13.84
CA ARG A 80 -3.88 -2.26 13.38
C ARG A 80 -4.94 -2.52 12.32
N LYS A 81 -5.02 -3.75 11.79
CA LYS A 81 -5.86 -4.10 10.62
C LYS A 81 -5.60 -3.14 9.45
N LYS A 82 -4.34 -2.81 9.20
CA LYS A 82 -3.90 -1.88 8.16
C LYS A 82 -2.99 -2.56 7.14
N ILE A 83 -3.07 -2.11 5.90
CA ILE A 83 -2.08 -2.34 4.85
C ILE A 83 -1.53 -1.00 4.42
N TYR A 84 -0.20 -0.94 4.31
CA TYR A 84 0.57 0.18 3.79
C TYR A 84 1.13 -0.24 2.45
N ILE A 85 0.91 0.60 1.44
CA ILE A 85 1.39 0.42 0.08
C ILE A 85 2.33 1.59 -0.20
N PHE A 86 3.63 1.33 -0.31
CA PHE A 86 4.64 2.34 -0.59
C PHE A 86 4.97 2.32 -2.07
N ASP A 87 4.71 3.45 -2.71
CA ASP A 87 5.32 3.83 -3.98
C ASP A 87 6.72 4.35 -3.67
N GLN A 88 7.76 3.69 -4.17
CA GLN A 88 9.14 4.09 -3.84
C GLN A 88 9.59 5.35 -4.60
N ILE A 89 8.68 6.02 -5.32
CA ILE A 89 8.92 7.32 -5.92
C ILE A 89 8.52 8.41 -4.92
N ASP A 90 7.23 8.55 -4.61
CA ASP A 90 6.78 9.74 -3.88
C ASP A 90 5.43 9.62 -3.16
N ALA A 91 4.87 8.43 -3.00
CA ALA A 91 3.53 8.28 -2.46
C ALA A 91 3.37 7.04 -1.58
N PHE A 92 2.33 7.05 -0.76
CA PHE A 92 1.90 5.84 -0.08
C PHE A 92 0.40 5.85 0.18
N VAL A 93 -0.16 4.66 0.27
CA VAL A 93 -1.57 4.42 0.55
C VAL A 93 -1.70 3.62 1.83
N ILE A 94 -2.56 4.09 2.72
CA ILE A 94 -2.90 3.40 3.97
C ILE A 94 -4.35 2.94 3.86
N ILE A 95 -4.59 1.65 4.07
CA ILE A 95 -5.91 1.03 4.01
C ILE A 95 -6.20 0.38 5.36
N GLU A 96 -7.22 0.84 6.06
CA GLU A 96 -7.71 0.23 7.31
C GLU A 96 -8.95 -0.62 7.00
N PHE A 97 -9.04 -1.80 7.59
CA PHE A 97 -10.14 -2.75 7.38
C PHE A 97 -11.04 -2.87 8.61
N ASN A 98 -12.33 -3.14 8.38
CA ASN A 98 -13.30 -3.39 9.46
C ASN A 98 -12.93 -4.64 10.28
N LYS A 99 -12.38 -5.66 9.61
CA LYS A 99 -11.89 -6.90 10.22
C LYS A 99 -10.52 -7.23 9.67
N GLU A 100 -9.71 -7.93 10.47
CA GLU A 100 -8.43 -8.47 9.99
C GLU A 100 -8.72 -9.41 8.82
N LYS A 101 -7.99 -9.24 7.72
CA LYS A 101 -8.12 -10.10 6.55
C LYS A 101 -6.75 -10.60 6.14
N LYS A 102 -6.65 -11.91 5.91
CA LYS A 102 -5.50 -12.49 5.21
C LYS A 102 -5.47 -11.96 3.79
N TRP A 103 -4.58 -11.00 3.54
CA TRP A 103 -4.33 -10.47 2.21
C TRP A 103 -3.10 -11.14 1.61
N ASN A 104 -3.28 -11.71 0.42
CA ASN A 104 -2.20 -12.29 -0.38
C ASN A 104 -2.16 -11.58 -1.73
N TYR A 105 -1.22 -10.65 -1.92
CA TYR A 105 -1.08 -9.91 -3.17
C TYR A 105 -0.70 -10.81 -4.36
N ARG A 106 -0.10 -11.98 -4.09
CA ARG A 106 0.31 -12.95 -5.12
C ARG A 106 -0.88 -13.74 -5.69
N GLU A 107 -2.01 -13.78 -4.97
CA GLU A 107 -3.22 -14.50 -5.39
C GLU A 107 -4.22 -13.60 -6.13
N GLN A 108 -3.88 -12.33 -6.38
CA GLN A 108 -4.73 -11.46 -7.19
C GLN A 108 -4.63 -11.86 -8.67
N LYS A 109 -5.42 -12.89 -9.03
CA LYS A 109 -5.61 -13.31 -10.42
C LYS A 109 -6.31 -12.19 -11.19
N LYS A 110 -5.84 -11.99 -12.43
CA LYS A 110 -6.35 -11.02 -13.42
C LYS A 110 -7.86 -11.12 -13.59
#